data_AF-A0AAN8T0Z4-F1
#
_entry.id   AF-A0AAN8T0Z4-F1
#
_cell.length_a   1.000
_cell.length_b   1.000
_cell.length_c   1.000
_cell.angle_alpha   90.00
_cell.angle_beta   90.00
_cell.angle_gamma   90.00
#
_symmetry.space_group_name_H-M   'P 1'
#
loop_
_entity.id
_entity.type
_entity.pdbx_description
1 polymer ?
#
loop_
_entity_poly.entity_id
_entity_poly.type
_entity_poly.pdbx_seq_one_letter_code
_entity_poly.pdbx_strand_id
1 'polypeptide(L)'
;MMLEAEKTNGIGKLEREALRNITKACKYGFEKMMKENKLDALMSPGADIAGLLAIGGYPGINVPAGYDKTGAPFGISFGGLEGSEPTLIEIAYGFEHATHIRKPPPSHP
;
A
#
# COMPACT_ATOMS: atom_id res chain seq x y z
N MET A 1 -6.27 30.40 4.89
CA MET A 1 -5.80 29.00 4.88
C MET A 1 -4.27 28.93 5.00
N MET A 2 -3.47 29.50 4.08
CA MET A 2 -1.99 29.50 4.22
C MET A 2 -1.45 30.35 5.39
N LEU A 3 -1.99 31.55 5.63
CA LEU A 3 -1.54 32.41 6.74
C LEU A 3 -1.80 31.84 8.14
N GLU A 4 -2.78 30.94 8.27
CA GLU A 4 -3.03 30.23 9.53
C GLU A 4 -2.11 29.02 9.69
N ALA A 5 -1.70 28.38 8.59
CA ALA A 5 -0.73 27.28 8.63
C ALA A 5 0.66 27.76 9.10
N GLU A 6 1.13 28.91 8.60
CA GLU A 6 2.41 29.55 8.99
C GLU A 6 2.47 29.93 10.48
N LYS A 7 1.32 30.14 11.13
CA LYS A 7 1.24 30.46 12.56
C LYS A 7 1.41 29.23 13.46
N THR A 8 1.42 28.03 12.90
CA THR A 8 1.56 26.78 13.65
C THR A 8 2.97 26.21 13.48
N ASN A 9 3.45 25.46 14.46
CA ASN A 9 4.65 24.64 14.32
C ASN A 9 4.36 23.27 13.68
N GLY A 10 3.18 23.09 13.06
CA GLY A 10 2.74 21.89 12.35
C GLY A 10 2.42 20.66 13.21
N ILE A 11 2.96 20.52 14.42
CA ILE A 11 2.79 19.32 15.28
C ILE A 11 2.43 19.73 16.72
N GLY A 12 1.15 20.00 16.94
CA GLY A 12 0.55 20.25 18.24
C GLY A 12 0.17 18.97 19.00
N LYS A 13 -0.64 19.12 20.04
CA LYS A 13 -1.06 18.00 20.91
C LYS A 13 -1.96 17.01 20.17
N LEU A 14 -2.90 17.52 19.36
CA LEU A 14 -3.85 16.70 18.60
C LEU A 14 -3.13 15.84 17.56
N GLU A 15 -2.18 16.44 16.83
CA GLU A 15 -1.39 15.78 15.79
C GLU A 15 -0.53 14.65 16.39
N ARG A 16 0.08 14.89 17.55
CA ARG A 16 0.85 13.86 18.27
C ARG A 16 -0.02 12.71 18.77
N GLU A 17 -1.23 13.01 19.24
CA GLU A 17 -2.17 12.00 19.70
C GLU A 17 -2.70 11.16 18.53
N ALA A 18 -3.04 11.81 17.42
CA ALA A 18 -3.41 11.14 16.18
C ALA A 18 -2.28 10.22 15.70
N LEU A 19 -1.04 10.73 15.61
CA LEU A 19 0.12 9.94 15.21
C LEU A 19 0.31 8.72 16.13
N ARG A 20 0.21 8.91 17.46
CA ARG A 20 0.32 7.81 18.42
C ARG A 20 -0.78 6.76 18.24
N ASN A 21 -2.02 7.17 18.00
CA ASN A 21 -3.12 6.24 17.77
C ASN A 21 -2.91 5.43 16.49
N ILE A 22 -2.44 6.10 15.44
CA ILE A 22 -2.13 5.50 14.15
C ILE A 22 -0.96 4.51 14.28
N THR A 23 0.15 4.89 14.91
CA THR A 23 1.29 3.98 15.14
C THR A 23 0.87 2.75 15.94
N LYS A 24 0.01 2.91 16.95
CA LYS A 24 -0.57 1.78 17.69
C LYS A 24 -1.40 0.88 16.78
N ALA A 25 -2.23 1.45 15.91
CA ALA A 25 -3.03 0.67 14.96
C ALA A 25 -2.15 -0.13 13.98
N CYS A 26 -1.05 0.44 13.48
CA CYS A 26 -0.10 -0.28 12.63
C CYS A 26 0.56 -1.45 13.38
N LYS A 27 1.10 -1.18 14.58
CA LYS A 27 1.82 -2.17 15.38
C LYS A 27 0.93 -3.29 15.92
N TYR A 28 -0.24 -2.95 16.47
CA TYR A 28 -1.14 -3.91 17.10
C TYR A 28 -2.22 -4.44 16.16
N GLY A 29 -2.35 -3.86 14.97
CA GLY A 29 -3.22 -4.34 13.88
C GLY A 29 -2.41 -5.09 12.83
N PHE A 30 -1.83 -4.37 11.87
CA PHE A 30 -1.17 -4.96 10.70
C PHE A 30 0.02 -5.85 11.07
N GLU A 31 1.00 -5.33 11.83
CA GLU A 31 2.18 -6.16 12.16
C GLU A 31 1.81 -7.39 12.98
N LYS A 32 0.94 -7.20 13.97
CA LYS A 32 0.45 -8.29 14.81
C LYS A 32 -0.20 -9.36 13.95
N MET A 33 -1.12 -8.97 13.07
CA MET A 33 -1.81 -9.87 12.16
C MET A 33 -0.84 -10.63 11.25
N MET A 34 0.12 -9.94 10.63
CA MET A 34 1.15 -10.56 9.78
C MET A 34 2.00 -11.59 10.56
N LYS A 35 2.47 -11.21 11.76
CA LYS A 35 3.34 -12.06 12.60
C LYS A 35 2.62 -13.28 13.18
N GLU A 36 1.41 -13.09 13.73
CA GLU A 36 0.64 -14.17 14.35
C GLU A 36 0.18 -15.22 13.33
N ASN A 37 -0.19 -14.77 12.13
CA ASN A 37 -0.61 -15.66 11.06
C ASN A 37 0.56 -16.14 10.18
N LYS A 38 1.80 -15.71 10.46
CA LYS A 38 3.01 -16.06 9.69
C LYS A 38 2.84 -15.80 8.19
N LEU A 39 2.33 -14.61 7.85
CA LEU A 39 2.07 -14.22 6.47
C LEU A 39 3.30 -13.52 5.87
N ASP A 40 3.61 -13.85 4.63
CA ASP A 40 4.67 -13.19 3.85
C ASP A 40 4.19 -11.88 3.21
N ALA A 41 2.91 -11.80 2.82
CA ALA A 41 2.30 -10.59 2.27
C ALA A 41 0.78 -10.52 2.55
N LEU A 42 0.27 -9.29 2.60
CA LEU A 42 -1.15 -8.95 2.50
C LEU A 42 -1.47 -8.52 1.07
N MET A 43 -2.59 -8.96 0.51
CA MET A 43 -3.05 -8.57 -0.82
C MET A 43 -4.38 -7.82 -0.76
N SER A 44 -4.55 -6.78 -1.58
CA SER A 44 -5.86 -6.18 -1.85
C SER A 44 -6.03 -5.84 -3.33
N PRO A 45 -7.27 -5.88 -3.87
CA PRO A 45 -7.59 -5.22 -5.12
C PRO A 45 -7.31 -3.72 -5.03
N GLY A 46 -6.86 -3.13 -6.13
CA GLY A 46 -6.59 -1.69 -6.20
C GLY A 46 -5.54 -1.24 -5.19
N ALA A 47 -5.79 -0.10 -4.54
CA ALA A 47 -4.83 0.55 -3.64
C ALA A 47 -5.37 0.67 -2.20
N ASP A 48 -6.34 -0.16 -1.81
CA ASP A 48 -7.06 -0.02 -0.53
C ASP A 48 -6.12 -0.11 0.69
N ILE A 49 -5.03 -0.87 0.58
CA ILE A 49 -4.01 -1.00 1.63
C ILE A 49 -2.93 0.08 1.60
N ALA A 50 -2.89 0.96 0.58
CA ALA A 50 -1.80 1.91 0.40
C ALA A 50 -1.66 2.89 1.57
N GLY A 51 -2.79 3.37 2.11
CA GLY A 51 -2.79 4.28 3.27
C GLY A 51 -2.18 3.62 4.51
N LEU A 52 -2.54 2.36 4.77
CA LEU A 52 -1.99 1.58 5.88
C LEU A 52 -0.47 1.39 5.75
N LEU A 53 -0.01 1.02 4.55
CA LEU A 53 1.41 0.78 4.29
C LEU A 53 2.22 2.08 4.39
N ALA A 54 1.76 3.16 3.76
CA ALA A 54 2.44 4.46 3.77
C ALA A 54 2.55 5.03 5.19
N ILE A 55 1.48 4.95 5.97
CA ILE A 55 1.44 5.39 7.36
C ILE A 55 2.40 4.57 8.23
N GLY A 56 2.41 3.24 8.03
CA GLY A 56 3.23 2.32 8.81
C GLY A 56 4.70 2.26 8.38
N GLY A 57 5.07 2.91 7.28
CA GLY A 57 6.40 2.79 6.69
C GLY A 57 6.69 1.40 6.13
N TYR A 58 5.65 0.67 5.73
CA TYR A 58 5.76 -0.70 5.23
C TYR A 58 5.89 -0.72 3.70
N PRO A 59 6.66 -1.67 3.14
CA PRO A 59 6.79 -1.79 1.71
C PRO A 59 5.50 -2.31 1.06
N GLY A 60 5.25 -1.85 -0.16
CA GLY A 60 4.15 -2.31 -1.00
C GLY A 60 4.51 -2.28 -2.49
N ILE A 61 3.94 -3.19 -3.25
CA ILE A 61 4.13 -3.32 -4.70
C ILE A 61 2.78 -3.56 -5.38
N ASN A 62 2.51 -2.87 -6.49
CA ASN A 62 1.28 -3.05 -7.26
C ASN A 62 1.62 -3.65 -8.64
N VAL A 63 0.80 -4.61 -9.07
CA VAL A 63 0.93 -5.27 -10.39
C VAL A 63 -0.40 -5.27 -11.14
N PRO A 64 -0.41 -5.13 -12.48
CA PRO A 64 -1.63 -5.16 -13.28
C PRO A 64 -2.38 -6.48 -13.14
N ALA A 65 -3.68 -6.42 -12.82
CA ALA A 65 -4.51 -7.59 -12.52
C ALA A 65 -5.76 -7.71 -13.41
N GLY A 66 -6.07 -6.69 -14.20
CA GLY A 66 -7.13 -6.80 -15.19
C GLY A 66 -7.58 -5.48 -15.76
N TYR A 67 -8.71 -5.56 -16.43
CA TYR A 67 -9.43 -4.42 -17.00
C TYR A 67 -10.90 -4.57 -16.62
N ASP A 68 -11.55 -3.47 -16.24
CA ASP A 68 -12.98 -3.47 -15.96
C ASP A 68 -13.82 -3.51 -17.26
N LYS A 69 -15.15 -3.45 -17.12
CA LYS A 69 -16.08 -3.49 -18.26
C LYS A 69 -15.93 -2.31 -19.22
N THR A 70 -15.32 -1.21 -18.78
CA THR A 70 -15.04 -0.01 -19.58
C THR A 70 -13.67 -0.05 -20.25
N GLY A 71 -12.86 -1.08 -19.94
CA GLY A 71 -11.48 -1.18 -20.40
C GLY A 71 -10.49 -0.40 -19.54
N ALA A 72 -10.90 0.10 -18.36
CA ALA A 72 -9.99 0.76 -17.43
C ALA A 72 -9.13 -0.30 -16.71
N PRO A 73 -7.80 -0.15 -16.66
CA PRO A 73 -6.93 -1.11 -15.99
C PRO A 73 -7.10 -1.02 -14.47
N PHE A 74 -7.02 -2.17 -13.80
CA PHE A 74 -6.87 -2.24 -12.35
C PHE A 74 -5.73 -3.18 -11.98
N GLY A 75 -5.13 -2.94 -10.81
CA GLY A 75 -4.07 -3.76 -10.24
C GLY A 75 -4.49 -4.47 -8.97
N ILE A 76 -3.60 -5.31 -8.46
CA ILE A 76 -3.59 -5.78 -7.08
C ILE A 76 -2.35 -5.23 -6.39
N SER A 77 -2.50 -4.88 -5.12
CA SER A 77 -1.39 -4.44 -4.27
C SER A 77 -1.01 -5.56 -3.31
N PHE A 78 0.29 -5.83 -3.21
CA PHE A 78 0.88 -6.64 -2.15
C PHE A 78 1.59 -5.72 -1.17
N GLY A 79 1.44 -5.97 0.13
CA GLY A 79 2.12 -5.25 1.21
C GLY A 79 2.74 -6.22 2.21
N GLY A 80 3.90 -5.86 2.75
CA GLY A 80 4.65 -6.73 3.66
C GLY A 80 5.15 -5.98 4.89
N LEU A 81 5.90 -6.65 5.76
CA LEU A 81 6.59 -6.00 6.88
C LEU A 81 7.85 -5.27 6.41
N GLU A 82 8.42 -4.40 7.25
CA GLU A 82 9.72 -3.78 6.97
C GLU A 82 10.78 -4.83 6.62
N GLY A 83 11.53 -4.59 5.54
CA GLY A 83 12.57 -5.51 5.03
C GLY A 83 12.06 -6.64 4.12
N SER A 84 10.76 -6.71 3.84
CA SER A 84 10.17 -7.74 2.97
C SER A 84 10.21 -7.41 1.47
N GLU A 85 10.87 -6.32 1.06
CA GLU A 85 10.98 -5.92 -0.35
C GLU A 85 11.42 -7.04 -1.29
N PRO A 86 12.45 -7.86 -0.98
CA PRO A 86 12.85 -8.96 -1.85
C PRO A 86 11.73 -9.99 -2.05
N THR A 87 11.05 -10.38 -0.97
CA THR A 87 9.93 -11.33 -1.01
C THR A 87 8.75 -10.76 -1.79
N LEU A 88 8.44 -9.47 -1.62
CA LEU A 88 7.38 -8.80 -2.38
C LEU A 88 7.70 -8.76 -3.89
N ILE A 89 8.97 -8.57 -4.27
CA ILE A 89 9.41 -8.65 -5.67
C ILE A 89 9.20 -10.06 -6.22
N GLU A 90 9.57 -11.11 -5.47
CA GLU A 90 9.35 -12.50 -5.89
C GLU A 90 7.86 -12.82 -6.09
N ILE A 91 7.01 -12.39 -5.16
CA ILE A 91 5.55 -12.57 -5.25
C ILE A 91 4.99 -11.84 -6.47
N ALA A 92 5.35 -10.57 -6.64
CA ALA A 92 4.90 -9.74 -7.76
C ALA A 92 5.35 -10.32 -9.11
N TYR A 93 6.62 -10.74 -9.19
CA TYR A 93 7.19 -11.39 -10.37
C TYR A 93 6.45 -12.68 -10.70
N GLY A 94 6.22 -13.53 -9.72
CA GLY A 94 5.46 -14.77 -9.90
C GLY A 94 4.04 -14.51 -10.44
N PHE A 95 3.35 -13.51 -9.89
CA PHE A 95 2.03 -13.12 -10.38
C PHE A 95 2.07 -12.56 -11.82
N GLU A 96 3.00 -11.65 -12.11
CA GLU A 96 3.14 -11.05 -13.44
C GLU A 96 3.46 -12.10 -14.50
N HIS A 97 4.40 -13.01 -14.22
CA HIS A 97 4.81 -14.06 -15.16
C HIS A 97 3.79 -15.20 -15.30
N ALA A 98 2.99 -15.48 -14.27
CA ALA A 98 1.92 -16.46 -14.40
C ALA A 98 0.76 -15.95 -15.26
N THR A 99 0.55 -14.63 -15.32
CA THR A 99 -0.70 -14.05 -15.83
C THR A 99 -0.55 -13.23 -17.11
N HIS A 100 0.57 -12.53 -17.30
CA HIS A 100 0.82 -11.65 -18.45
C HIS A 100 -0.36 -10.72 -18.81
N ILE A 101 -1.10 -10.24 -17.80
CA ILE A 101 -2.36 -9.52 -17.99
C ILE A 101 -2.17 -8.15 -18.66
N ARG A 102 -1.04 -7.49 -18.41
CA ARG A 102 -0.79 -6.12 -18.87
C ARG A 102 -0.79 -6.06 -20.40
N LYS A 103 -1.62 -5.17 -20.94
CA LYS A 103 -1.64 -4.80 -22.36
C LYS A 103 -1.12 -3.36 -22.51
N PRO A 104 -0.34 -3.05 -23.57
CA PRO A 104 -0.07 -1.67 -23.94
C PRO A 104 -1.38 -0.90 -24.16
N PRO A 105 -1.46 0.39 -23.78
CA PRO A 105 -2.62 1.20 -24.14
C PRO A 105 -2.70 1.33 -25.67
N PRO A 106 -3.91 1.57 -26.23
CA PRO A 106 -4.04 1.88 -27.66
C PRO A 106 -3.13 3.05 -28.03
N SER A 107 -2.43 2.94 -29.16
CA SER A 107 -1.70 4.08 -29.71
C SER A 107 -2.68 5.22 -29.95
N HIS A 108 -2.34 6.41 -29.45
CA HIS A 108 -3.05 7.62 -29.84
C HIS A 108 -2.92 7.78 -31.37
N PRO A 109 -3.99 8.12 -32.11
CA PRO A 109 -3.87 8.46 -33.53
C PRO A 109 -2.96 9.68 -33.74
#